data_AF-A0A383A9D1-F1
#
_entry.id   AF-A0A383A9D1-F1
#
_cell.length_a   1.000
_cell.length_b   1.000
_cell.length_c   1.000
_cell.angle_alpha   90.00
_cell.angle_beta   90.00
_cell.angle_gamma   90.00
#
_symmetry.space_group_name_H-M   'P 1'
#
loop_
_entity.id
_entity.type
_entity.pdbx_description
1 polymer ?
#
loop_
_entity_poly.entity_id
_entity_poly.type
_entity_poly.pdbx_seq_one_letter_code
_entity_poly.pdbx_strand_id
1 'polypeptide(L)'
;VTFNDVRVGGYEEFSEPISFRNAYHEATSFAHDPKGWLVLSGPSGSGKTLLAAAITNFLISKERAVRYVLSSNFIDQLRSSFDNESDEYFSRLFSQFLDAPVLVLDDLGHQSDTPWANEKLDQVLTNRFNKRLPTVI
;
A
#
# COMPACT_ATOMS: atom_id res chain seq x y z
N VAL A 1 9.59 7.77 9.42
CA VAL A 1 8.62 8.85 9.13
C VAL A 1 7.31 8.52 9.81
N THR A 2 6.96 9.24 10.85
CA THR A 2 5.67 9.16 11.55
C THR A 2 4.77 10.32 11.08
N PHE A 3 3.47 10.30 11.39
CA PHE A 3 2.58 11.44 11.09
C PHE A 3 3.10 12.76 11.71
N ASN A 4 3.79 12.69 12.85
CA ASN A 4 4.41 13.86 13.50
C ASN A 4 5.58 14.46 12.70
N ASP A 5 6.17 13.70 11.76
CA ASP A 5 7.23 14.19 10.88
C ASP A 5 6.66 14.89 9.63
N VAL A 6 5.35 14.74 9.35
CA VAL A 6 4.67 15.39 8.22
C VAL A 6 4.33 16.82 8.61
N ARG A 7 5.23 17.75 8.29
CA ARG A 7 4.96 19.18 8.44
C ARG A 7 4.06 19.65 7.30
N VAL A 8 2.84 20.09 7.62
CA VAL A 8 2.03 20.91 6.73
C VAL A 8 2.61 22.34 6.75
N GLY A 9 3.79 22.51 6.13
CA GLY A 9 4.50 23.79 6.02
C GLY A 9 4.00 24.59 4.81
N GLY A 10 3.75 25.89 5.00
CA GLY A 10 3.22 26.78 3.97
C GLY A 10 4.27 27.39 3.02
N TYR A 11 3.75 27.87 1.87
CA TYR A 11 4.34 28.73 0.82
C TYR A 11 5.43 28.04 -0.05
N GLU A 12 5.39 27.96 -1.39
CA GLU A 12 4.81 28.76 -2.48
C GLU A 12 4.65 27.90 -3.77
N GLU A 13 3.71 28.28 -4.64
CA GLU A 13 3.61 27.93 -6.08
C GLU A 13 3.45 26.47 -6.55
N PHE A 14 2.50 25.72 -6.00
CA PHE A 14 1.70 24.77 -6.81
C PHE A 14 0.28 24.75 -6.24
N SER A 15 -0.73 24.84 -7.09
CA SER A 15 -2.12 24.65 -6.70
C SER A 15 -2.26 23.29 -5.99
N GLU A 16 -2.37 23.20 -4.64
CA GLU A 16 -3.01 22.08 -3.89
C GLU A 16 -2.89 22.06 -2.31
N PRO A 17 -3.04 23.16 -1.54
CA PRO A 17 -3.02 23.07 -0.07
C PRO A 17 -4.23 22.31 0.55
N ILE A 18 -5.34 22.18 -0.17
CA ILE A 18 -6.56 21.47 0.30
C ILE A 18 -6.45 19.96 0.05
N SER A 19 -5.92 19.55 -1.12
CA SER A 19 -5.83 18.16 -1.55
C SER A 19 -4.93 17.33 -0.63
N PHE A 20 -3.73 17.83 -0.32
CA PHE A 20 -2.81 17.14 0.59
C PHE A 20 -3.35 17.07 2.02
N ARG A 21 -3.97 18.16 2.52
CA ARG A 21 -4.58 18.17 3.86
C ARG A 21 -5.68 17.13 3.97
N ASN A 22 -6.54 17.00 2.95
CA ASN A 22 -7.57 15.98 2.92
C ASN A 22 -6.96 14.58 2.88
N ALA A 23 -5.96 14.35 2.01
CA ALA A 23 -5.25 13.07 1.95
C ALA A 23 -4.60 12.70 3.30
N TYR A 24 -3.99 13.66 3.98
CA TYR A 24 -3.43 13.49 5.32
C TYR A 24 -4.51 13.12 6.36
N HIS A 25 -5.66 13.79 6.31
CA HIS A 25 -6.77 13.51 7.21
C HIS A 25 -7.34 12.11 6.99
N GLU A 26 -7.57 11.71 5.73
CA GLU A 26 -8.04 10.36 5.38
C GLU A 26 -7.00 9.28 5.76
N ALA A 27 -5.71 9.52 5.51
CA ALA A 27 -4.63 8.62 5.92
C ALA A 27 -4.59 8.45 7.45
N THR A 28 -4.76 9.54 8.20
CA THR A 28 -4.80 9.50 9.66
C THR A 28 -6.03 8.71 10.15
N SER A 29 -7.20 8.99 9.59
CA SER A 29 -8.45 8.28 9.91
C SER A 29 -8.32 6.77 9.68
N PHE A 30 -7.82 6.39 8.50
CA PHE A 30 -7.55 4.99 8.16
C PHE A 30 -6.55 4.34 9.14
N ALA A 31 -5.47 5.03 9.51
CA ALA A 31 -4.47 4.47 10.42
C ALA A 31 -5.05 4.20 11.83
N HIS A 32 -5.98 5.03 12.30
CA HIS A 32 -6.66 4.84 13.59
C HIS A 32 -7.68 3.69 13.57
N ASP A 33 -8.49 3.59 12.51
CA ASP A 33 -9.51 2.53 12.33
C ASP A 33 -9.44 1.93 10.92
N PRO A 34 -8.48 1.02 10.64
CA PRO A 34 -8.27 0.47 9.30
C PRO A 34 -9.49 -0.32 8.84
N LYS A 35 -10.25 0.27 7.93
CA LYS A 35 -11.44 -0.30 7.32
C LYS A 35 -11.53 0.11 5.86
N GLY A 36 -12.01 -0.81 5.04
CA GLY A 36 -12.18 -0.54 3.62
C GLY A 36 -10.84 -0.23 2.94
N TRP A 37 -10.90 0.59 1.90
CA TRP A 37 -9.76 0.85 1.02
C TRP A 37 -9.47 2.35 1.00
N LEU A 38 -8.20 2.70 1.09
CA LEU A 38 -7.70 4.06 0.90
C LEU A 38 -6.86 4.09 -0.38
N VAL A 39 -7.25 4.91 -1.34
CA VAL A 39 -6.51 5.09 -2.59
C VAL A 39 -5.90 6.49 -2.59
N LEU A 40 -4.57 6.55 -2.63
CA LEU A 40 -3.78 7.76 -2.70
C LEU A 40 -3.39 8.02 -4.15
N SER A 41 -4.11 8.90 -4.83
CA SER A 41 -3.85 9.27 -6.22
C SER A 41 -3.38 10.72 -6.34
N GLY A 42 -2.44 10.99 -7.25
CA GLY A 42 -1.94 12.33 -7.53
C GLY A 42 -0.62 12.31 -8.31
N PRO A 43 -0.12 13.47 -8.75
CA PRO A 43 1.14 13.56 -9.51
C PRO A 43 2.34 13.05 -8.72
N SER A 44 3.44 12.70 -9.41
CA SER A 44 4.69 12.35 -8.74
C SER A 44 5.13 13.49 -7.81
N GLY A 45 5.69 13.15 -6.64
CA GLY A 45 6.07 14.13 -5.62
C GLY A 45 4.93 14.63 -4.71
N SER A 46 3.68 14.21 -4.90
CA SER A 46 2.54 14.65 -4.07
C SER A 46 2.49 14.05 -2.64
N GLY A 47 3.48 13.24 -2.25
CA GLY A 47 3.56 12.67 -0.89
C GLY A 47 2.78 11.37 -0.66
N LYS A 48 2.32 10.66 -1.70
CA LYS A 48 1.61 9.37 -1.57
C LYS A 48 2.40 8.33 -0.76
N THR A 49 3.63 8.04 -1.21
CA THR A 49 4.57 7.13 -0.52
C THR A 49 4.86 7.58 0.91
N LEU A 50 4.93 8.89 1.16
CA LEU A 50 5.12 9.43 2.50
C LEU A 50 3.92 9.10 3.41
N LEU A 51 2.70 9.30 2.93
CA LEU A 51 1.47 8.98 3.66
C LEU A 51 1.32 7.46 3.87
N ALA A 52 1.59 6.65 2.84
CA ALA A 52 1.59 5.19 2.93
C ALA A 52 2.58 4.67 4.00
N ALA A 53 3.80 5.22 4.02
CA ALA A 53 4.79 4.92 5.04
C ALA A 53 4.37 5.41 6.44
N ALA A 54 3.74 6.59 6.55
CA ALA A 54 3.24 7.12 7.81
C ALA A 54 2.13 6.25 8.41
N ILE A 55 1.17 5.79 7.60
CA ILE A 55 0.13 4.82 8.00
C ILE A 55 0.80 3.54 8.53
N THR A 56 1.75 2.99 7.77
CA THR A 56 2.45 1.75 8.13
C THR A 56 3.16 1.91 9.48
N ASN A 57 3.96 2.96 9.65
CA ASN A 57 4.69 3.22 10.89
C ASN A 57 3.77 3.46 12.08
N PHE A 58 2.65 4.14 11.86
CA PHE A 58 1.64 4.31 12.90
C PHE A 58 1.05 2.97 13.35
N LEU A 59 0.67 2.10 12.40
CA LEU A 59 0.12 0.77 12.72
C LEU A 59 1.14 -0.10 13.48
N ILE A 60 2.41 -0.09 13.05
CA ILE A 60 3.50 -0.76 13.76
C ILE A 60 3.64 -0.22 15.19
N SER A 61 3.58 1.10 15.39
CA SER A 61 3.65 1.72 16.73
C SER A 61 2.48 1.36 17.65
N LYS A 62 1.39 0.85 17.07
CA LYS A 62 0.21 0.33 17.77
C LYS A 62 0.16 -1.19 17.83
N GLU A 63 1.28 -1.85 17.52
CA GLU A 63 1.42 -3.32 17.49
C GLU A 63 0.40 -4.00 16.57
N ARG A 64 -0.08 -3.28 15.54
CA ARG A 64 -0.99 -3.82 14.53
C ARG A 64 -0.20 -4.40 13.38
N ALA A 65 -0.53 -5.63 13.00
CA ALA A 65 0.07 -6.30 11.86
C ALA A 65 -0.29 -5.57 10.55
N VAL A 66 0.73 -5.09 9.86
CA VAL A 66 0.64 -4.42 8.56
C VAL A 66 1.74 -4.95 7.66
N ARG A 67 1.42 -5.12 6.38
CA ARG A 67 2.40 -5.46 5.33
C ARG A 67 2.53 -4.27 4.38
N TYR A 68 3.71 -3.68 4.32
CA TYR A 68 4.07 -2.68 3.32
C TYR A 68 4.90 -3.35 2.23
N VAL A 69 4.56 -3.12 0.97
CA VAL A 69 5.30 -3.65 -0.17
C VAL A 69 5.19 -2.69 -1.36
N LEU A 70 6.29 -2.51 -2.08
CA LEU A 70 6.24 -1.89 -3.41
C LEU A 70 5.64 -2.89 -4.40
N SER A 71 4.79 -2.43 -5.32
CA SER A 71 4.14 -3.28 -6.31
C SER A 71 5.13 -4.16 -7.08
N SER A 72 6.28 -3.61 -7.45
CA SER A 72 7.38 -4.32 -8.12
C SER A 72 8.01 -5.41 -7.25
N ASN A 73 8.37 -5.07 -6.01
CA ASN A 73 8.94 -6.03 -5.06
C ASN A 73 7.98 -7.19 -4.79
N PHE A 74 6.67 -6.93 -4.76
CA PHE A 74 5.66 -7.99 -4.65
C PHE A 74 5.74 -8.97 -5.83
N ILE A 75 5.76 -8.45 -7.07
CA ILE A 75 5.88 -9.26 -8.29
C ILE A 75 7.19 -10.04 -8.32
N ASP A 76 8.30 -9.42 -7.94
CA ASP A 76 9.62 -10.06 -7.91
C ASP A 76 9.70 -11.17 -6.85
N GLN A 77 9.10 -10.97 -5.67
CA GLN A 77 8.99 -12.02 -4.64
C GLN A 77 8.18 -13.21 -5.14
N LEU A 78 7.06 -12.96 -5.83
CA LEU A 78 6.27 -14.04 -6.42
C LEU A 78 7.04 -14.78 -7.51
N ARG A 79 7.75 -14.07 -8.40
CA ARG A 79 8.51 -14.68 -9.50
C ARG A 79 9.64 -15.56 -8.96
N SER A 80 10.44 -15.02 -8.03
CA SER A 80 11.55 -15.76 -7.42
C SER A 80 11.12 -17.02 -6.67
N SER A 81 9.92 -17.01 -6.08
CA SER A 81 9.34 -18.19 -5.44
C SER A 81 8.89 -19.28 -6.41
N PHE A 82 8.57 -18.91 -7.65
CA PHE A 82 8.18 -19.84 -8.71
C PHE A 82 9.38 -20.59 -9.28
N ASP A 83 10.54 -19.93 -9.34
CA ASP A 83 11.76 -20.48 -9.95
C ASP A 83 12.56 -21.39 -9.01
N ASN A 84 12.40 -21.28 -7.69
CA ASN A 84 13.32 -21.89 -6.72
C ASN A 84 12.72 -22.98 -5.81
N GLU A 85 11.41 -23.05 -5.57
CA GLU A 85 10.81 -24.04 -4.66
C GLU A 85 9.36 -24.43 -5.04
N SER A 86 8.89 -25.59 -4.57
CA SER A 86 7.60 -26.22 -4.87
C SER A 86 6.38 -25.28 -4.80
N ASP A 87 5.31 -25.60 -5.54
CA ASP A 87 3.99 -24.91 -5.55
C ASP A 87 3.46 -24.52 -4.16
N GLU A 88 3.79 -25.30 -3.12
CA GLU A 88 3.42 -25.05 -1.73
C GLU A 88 4.04 -23.75 -1.16
N TYR A 89 5.30 -23.46 -1.48
CA TYR A 89 5.99 -22.25 -1.02
C TYR A 89 5.38 -20.99 -1.65
N PHE A 90 5.16 -21.04 -2.97
CA PHE A 90 4.46 -19.97 -3.69
C PHE A 90 3.09 -19.70 -3.06
N SER A 91 2.29 -20.74 -2.85
CA SER A 91 0.95 -20.62 -2.26
C SER A 91 0.99 -19.98 -0.87
N ARG A 92 1.96 -20.38 -0.04
CA ARG A 92 2.16 -19.82 1.30
C ARG A 92 2.64 -18.38 1.28
N LEU A 93 3.48 -17.97 0.34
CA LEU A 93 3.86 -16.58 0.19
C LEU A 93 2.69 -15.74 -0.29
N PHE A 94 1.96 -16.22 -1.28
CA PHE A 94 0.83 -15.50 -1.86
C PHE A 94 -0.28 -15.27 -0.82
N SER A 95 -0.59 -16.27 0.01
CA SER A 95 -1.58 -16.13 1.09
C SER A 95 -1.22 -15.04 2.10
N GLN A 96 0.06 -14.75 2.33
CA GLN A 96 0.48 -13.65 3.21
C GLN A 96 0.08 -12.27 2.69
N PHE A 97 -0.10 -12.10 1.38
CA PHE A 97 -0.62 -10.86 0.78
C PHE A 97 -2.16 -10.88 0.76
N LEU A 98 -2.76 -12.03 0.45
CA LEU A 98 -4.20 -12.20 0.42
C LEU A 98 -4.86 -11.94 1.78
N ASP A 99 -4.24 -12.42 2.86
CA ASP A 99 -4.84 -12.45 4.20
C ASP A 99 -4.16 -11.51 5.20
N ALA A 100 -3.21 -10.66 4.76
CA ALA A 100 -2.62 -9.63 5.61
C ALA A 100 -3.72 -8.75 6.25
N PRO A 101 -3.69 -8.52 7.60
CA PRO A 101 -4.69 -7.70 8.27
C PRO A 101 -4.80 -6.28 7.72
N VAL A 102 -3.66 -5.68 7.37
CA VAL A 102 -3.58 -4.45 6.57
C VAL A 102 -2.50 -4.65 5.51
N LEU A 103 -2.82 -4.33 4.25
CA LEU A 103 -1.86 -4.33 3.15
C LEU A 103 -1.70 -2.90 2.62
N VAL A 104 -0.46 -2.45 2.51
CA VAL A 104 -0.08 -1.20 1.85
C VAL A 104 0.72 -1.58 0.61
N LEU A 105 0.16 -1.30 -0.56
CA LEU A 105 0.72 -1.62 -1.86
C LEU A 105 1.08 -0.32 -2.57
N ASP A 106 2.33 0.10 -2.44
CA ASP A 106 2.80 1.39 -2.93
C ASP A 106 3.34 1.30 -4.36
N ASP A 107 3.33 2.44 -5.05
CA ASP A 107 3.76 2.61 -6.45
C ASP A 107 3.04 1.68 -7.44
N LEU A 108 1.73 1.54 -7.29
CA LEU A 108 0.90 0.80 -8.24
C LEU A 108 0.75 1.62 -9.54
N GLY A 109 1.44 1.21 -10.60
CA GLY A 109 1.33 1.82 -11.93
C GLY A 109 2.64 2.17 -12.64
N HIS A 110 3.80 2.08 -11.98
CA HIS A 110 5.09 2.30 -12.66
C HIS A 110 5.77 1.02 -13.15
N GLN A 111 5.40 -0.18 -12.68
CA GLN A 111 6.27 -1.37 -12.78
C GLN A 111 5.61 -2.66 -13.28
N SER A 112 4.30 -2.71 -13.55
CA SER A 112 3.58 -3.96 -13.87
C SER A 112 3.13 -4.05 -15.34
N ASP A 113 4.07 -4.00 -16.27
CA ASP A 113 3.75 -4.11 -17.72
C ASP A 113 3.64 -5.55 -18.24
N THR A 114 3.87 -6.57 -17.39
CA THR A 114 3.71 -7.97 -17.83
C THR A 114 2.28 -8.47 -17.56
N PRO A 115 1.66 -9.24 -18.48
CA PRO A 115 0.33 -9.81 -18.27
C PRO A 115 0.22 -10.62 -16.98
N TRP A 116 1.27 -11.37 -16.64
CA TRP A 116 1.34 -12.15 -15.41
C TRP A 116 1.33 -11.28 -14.14
N ALA A 117 2.06 -10.16 -14.14
CA ALA A 117 2.07 -9.25 -12.99
C ALA A 117 0.67 -8.65 -12.74
N ASN A 118 0.01 -8.22 -13.81
CA ASN A 118 -1.35 -7.68 -13.73
C ASN A 118 -2.35 -8.73 -13.23
N GLU A 119 -2.25 -9.97 -13.73
CA GLU A 119 -3.10 -11.07 -13.25
C GLU A 119 -2.92 -11.32 -11.74
N LYS A 120 -1.68 -11.33 -11.24
CA LYS A 120 -1.40 -11.55 -9.81
C LYS A 120 -1.84 -10.38 -8.94
N LEU A 121 -1.66 -9.14 -9.40
CA LEU A 121 -2.20 -7.96 -8.72
C LEU A 121 -3.73 -8.04 -8.65
N ASP A 122 -4.41 -8.32 -9.77
CA ASP A 122 -5.87 -8.44 -9.81
C ASP A 122 -6.39 -9.52 -8.87
N GLN A 123 -5.71 -10.66 -8.78
CA GLN A 123 -6.05 -11.73 -7.82
C GLN A 123 -5.99 -11.24 -6.38
N VAL A 124 -4.91 -10.55 -6.00
CA VAL A 124 -4.77 -9.99 -4.64
C VAL A 124 -5.84 -8.94 -4.37
N LEU A 125 -5.99 -7.98 -5.27
CA LEU A 125 -6.92 -6.87 -5.12
C LEU A 125 -8.36 -7.38 -5.02
N THR A 126 -8.78 -8.26 -5.92
CA THR A 126 -10.14 -8.82 -5.95
C THR A 126 -10.43 -9.63 -4.69
N ASN A 127 -9.51 -10.52 -4.27
CA ASN A 127 -9.71 -11.30 -3.04
C ASN A 127 -9.85 -10.39 -1.82
N ARG A 128 -8.97 -9.40 -1.67
CA ARG A 128 -8.99 -8.47 -0.53
C ARG A 128 -10.24 -7.59 -0.53
N PHE A 129 -10.70 -7.17 -1.70
CA PHE A 129 -11.94 -6.40 -1.85
C PHE A 129 -13.14 -7.22 -1.40
N ASN A 130 -13.25 -8.46 -1.88
CA ASN A 130 -14.34 -9.37 -1.52
C ASN A 130 -14.36 -9.70 -0.02
N LYS A 131 -13.18 -9.88 0.59
CA LYS A 131 -13.03 -10.10 2.04
C LYS A 131 -13.13 -8.82 2.87
N ARG A 132 -13.27 -7.64 2.23
CA ARG A 132 -13.26 -6.31 2.87
C ARG A 132 -12.04 -6.07 3.75
N LEU A 133 -10.88 -6.59 3.35
CA LEU A 133 -9.64 -6.43 4.10
C LEU A 133 -9.06 -5.03 3.89
N PRO A 134 -8.62 -4.34 4.96
CA PRO A 134 -8.02 -3.02 4.89
C PRO A 134 -6.85 -2.97 3.91
N THR A 135 -6.93 -2.07 2.93
CA THR A 135 -5.91 -1.97 1.88
C THR A 135 -5.63 -0.51 1.55
N VAL A 136 -4.35 -0.14 1.44
CA VAL A 136 -3.89 1.16 0.95
C VAL A 136 -3.20 0.96 -0.38
N ILE A 137 -3.55 1.76 -1.37
CA ILE A 137 -2.95 1.80 -2.72
C ILE A 137 -2.47 3.22 -2.99
#